data_AF-A0A917SZ18-F1
#
_entry.id   AF-A0A917SZ18-F1
#
_cell.length_a   1.000
_cell.length_b   1.000
_cell.length_c   1.000
_cell.angle_alpha   90.00
_cell.angle_beta   90.00
_cell.angle_gamma   90.00
#
_symmetry.space_group_name_H-M   'P 1'
#
loop_
_entity.id
_entity.type
_entity.pdbx_description
1 polymer ?
#
loop_
_entity_poly.entity_id
_entity_poly.type
_entity_poly.pdbx_seq_one_letter_code
_entity_poly.pdbx_strand_id
1 'polypeptide(L)'
;MSNFATLGFAGRLLIVLAAVHVIAVAFTGFDAAAMETLPWGLLAAIAGIALTRGWRWFGWCALVGCIVAVGAVLGGVGVSALPASALYALAALLALTAASLFATLWKPRPDALS
;
A
#
# COMPACT_ATOMS: atom_id res chain seq x y z
N MET A 1 6.71 -25.91 -2.31
CA MET A 1 7.17 -24.50 -2.43
C MET A 1 6.11 -23.61 -1.81
N SER A 2 6.46 -22.77 -0.83
CA SER A 2 5.47 -22.15 0.06
C SER A 2 4.70 -21.01 -0.61
N ASN A 3 3.37 -21.03 -0.52
CA ASN A 3 2.46 -20.00 -1.03
C ASN A 3 2.60 -18.63 -0.32
N PHE A 4 3.62 -18.47 0.54
CA PHE A 4 3.94 -17.23 1.26
C PHE A 4 4.80 -16.26 0.45
N ALA A 5 5.43 -16.72 -0.64
CA ALA A 5 6.30 -15.89 -1.48
C ALA A 5 5.56 -14.65 -2.06
N THR A 6 4.28 -14.80 -2.41
CA THR A 6 3.50 -13.72 -3.04
C THR A 6 2.89 -12.74 -2.02
N LEU A 7 2.51 -13.19 -0.82
CA LEU A 7 2.07 -12.30 0.27
C LEU A 7 3.25 -11.46 0.78
N GLY A 8 4.43 -12.04 0.84
CA GLY A 8 5.67 -11.33 1.15
C GLY A 8 5.99 -10.24 0.13
N PHE A 9 5.72 -10.47 -1.16
CA PHE A 9 5.89 -9.45 -2.20
C PHE A 9 4.93 -8.26 -2.01
N ALA A 10 3.63 -8.53 -1.82
CA ALA A 10 2.64 -7.49 -1.54
C ALA A 10 2.97 -6.70 -0.25
N GLY A 11 3.43 -7.39 0.79
CA GLY A 11 3.87 -6.76 2.03
C GLY A 11 5.08 -5.84 1.83
N ARG A 12 6.06 -6.24 0.99
CA ARG A 12 7.21 -5.39 0.65
C ARG A 12 6.80 -4.13 -0.11
N LEU A 13 5.83 -4.23 -1.02
CA LEU A 13 5.30 -3.07 -1.74
C LEU A 13 4.65 -2.06 -0.79
N LEU A 14 3.90 -2.52 0.21
CA LEU A 14 3.33 -1.65 1.25
C LEU A 14 4.39 -0.97 2.12
N ILE A 15 5.50 -1.67 2.43
CA ILE A 15 6.63 -1.08 3.14
C ILE A 15 7.31 -0.01 2.27
N VAL A 16 7.47 -0.23 0.96
CA VAL A 16 7.99 0.78 0.03
C VAL A 16 7.06 1.98 -0.04
N LEU A 17 5.75 1.77 -0.14
CA LEU A 17 4.74 2.85 -0.09
C LEU A 17 4.85 3.67 1.20
N ALA A 18 4.98 2.99 2.34
CA ALA A 18 5.17 3.66 3.63
C ALA A 18 6.46 4.50 3.66
N ALA A 19 7.56 3.96 3.15
CA ALA A 19 8.83 4.69 3.07
C ALA A 19 8.74 5.91 2.15
N VAL A 20 8.11 5.77 0.97
CA VAL A 20 7.86 6.89 0.05
C VAL A 20 7.00 7.96 0.72
N HIS A 21 5.97 7.54 1.48
CA HIS A 21 5.11 8.47 2.23
C HIS A 21 5.89 9.24 3.30
N VAL A 22 6.72 8.56 4.10
CA VAL A 22 7.56 9.20 5.13
C VAL A 22 8.59 10.15 4.51
N ILE A 23 9.20 9.77 3.40
CA ILE A 23 10.14 10.63 2.65
C ILE A 23 9.40 11.86 2.12
N ALA A 24 8.21 11.70 1.54
CA ALA A 24 7.40 12.82 1.06
C ALA A 24 7.04 13.81 2.18
N VAL A 25 6.64 13.30 3.35
CA VAL A 25 6.40 14.09 4.56
C VAL A 25 7.67 14.83 5.03
N ALA A 26 8.84 14.19 4.96
CA ALA A 26 10.09 14.83 5.33
C ALA A 26 10.44 16.02 4.40
N PHE A 27 10.11 15.91 3.10
CA PHE A 27 10.28 17.00 2.14
C PHE A 27 9.33 18.18 2.35
N THR A 28 8.21 18.01 3.05
CA THR A 28 7.35 19.15 3.46
C THR A 28 7.87 19.87 4.70
N GLY A 29 9.00 19.43 5.26
CA GLY A 29 9.56 20.01 6.49
C GLY A 29 8.74 19.65 7.73
N PHE A 30 7.98 18.56 7.68
CA PHE A 30 7.10 18.11 8.77
C PHE A 30 6.02 19.14 9.15
N ASP A 31 5.42 19.81 8.16
CA ASP A 31 4.31 20.73 8.40
C ASP A 31 3.08 20.01 9.00
N ALA A 32 2.20 20.76 9.65
CA ALA A 32 1.07 20.20 10.40
C ALA A 32 0.17 19.31 9.53
N ALA A 33 -0.08 19.72 8.28
CA ALA A 33 -0.87 18.95 7.33
C ALA A 33 -0.20 17.61 6.96
N ALA A 34 1.13 17.59 6.72
CA ALA A 34 1.80 16.33 6.46
C ALA A 34 1.90 15.42 7.70
N MET A 35 2.02 16.01 8.91
CA MET A 35 1.97 15.28 10.19
C MET A 35 0.64 14.57 10.42
N GLU A 36 -0.47 15.14 9.99
CA GLU A 36 -1.77 14.45 10.03
C GLU A 36 -1.81 13.22 9.12
N THR A 37 -0.94 13.15 8.12
CA THR A 37 -0.89 12.01 7.19
C THR A 37 0.08 10.90 7.60
N LEU A 38 1.00 11.15 8.53
CA LEU A 38 1.96 10.15 9.04
C LEU A 38 1.32 8.84 9.53
N PRO A 39 0.17 8.87 10.26
CA PRO A 39 -0.49 7.64 10.68
C PRO A 39 -0.84 6.71 9.52
N TRP A 40 -1.15 7.25 8.33
CA TRP A 40 -1.45 6.44 7.14
C TRP A 40 -0.20 5.72 6.61
N GLY A 41 0.94 6.40 6.58
CA GLY A 41 2.22 5.78 6.23
C GLY A 41 2.62 4.68 7.23
N LEU A 42 2.43 4.94 8.53
CA LEU A 42 2.70 3.95 9.58
C LEU A 42 1.79 2.72 9.48
N LEU A 43 0.50 2.93 9.22
CA LEU A 43 -0.47 1.85 9.00
C LEU A 43 -0.11 1.00 7.77
N ALA A 44 0.35 1.62 6.69
CA ALA A 44 0.85 0.90 5.52
C ALA A 44 2.07 0.03 5.87
N ALA A 45 3.02 0.54 6.67
CA ALA A 45 4.17 -0.23 7.14
C ALA A 45 3.74 -1.41 8.04
N ILE A 46 2.82 -1.20 8.98
CA ILE A 46 2.31 -2.25 9.86
C ILE A 46 1.60 -3.33 9.04
N ALA A 47 0.76 -2.94 8.08
CA ALA A 47 0.10 -3.87 7.18
C ALA A 47 1.12 -4.67 6.36
N GLY A 48 2.16 -4.02 5.83
CA GLY A 48 3.24 -4.68 5.10
C GLY A 48 4.01 -5.70 5.94
N ILE A 49 4.33 -5.37 7.19
CA ILE A 49 4.99 -6.28 8.14
C ILE A 49 4.05 -7.45 8.51
N ALA A 50 2.78 -7.18 8.79
CA ALA A 50 1.79 -8.23 9.07
C ALA A 50 1.65 -9.21 7.89
N LEU A 51 1.69 -8.70 6.66
CA LEU A 51 1.61 -9.50 5.45
C LEU A 51 2.86 -10.35 5.18
N THR A 52 4.05 -9.82 5.46
CA THR A 52 5.28 -10.63 5.40
C THR A 52 5.30 -11.74 6.46
N ARG A 53 4.57 -11.55 7.57
CA ARG A 53 4.31 -12.59 8.59
C ARG A 53 3.14 -13.53 8.26
N GLY A 54 2.47 -13.35 7.13
CA GLY A 54 1.41 -14.25 6.64
C GLY A 54 0.01 -13.97 7.18
N TRP A 55 -0.25 -12.81 7.78
CA TRP A 55 -1.56 -12.45 8.33
C TRP A 55 -2.53 -12.02 7.23
N ARG A 56 -3.29 -12.99 6.67
CA ARG A 56 -4.18 -12.75 5.51
C ARG A 56 -5.30 -11.73 5.77
N TRP A 57 -5.83 -11.63 6.99
CA TRP A 57 -6.87 -10.65 7.32
C TRP A 57 -6.42 -9.21 7.06
N PHE A 58 -5.17 -8.89 7.42
CA PHE A 58 -4.59 -7.58 7.14
C PHE A 58 -4.49 -7.28 5.64
N GLY A 59 -4.36 -8.30 4.79
CA GLY A 59 -4.34 -8.13 3.35
C GLY A 59 -5.64 -7.63 2.78
N TRP A 60 -6.78 -8.09 3.32
CA TRP A 60 -8.10 -7.61 2.92
C TRP A 60 -8.30 -6.14 3.25
N CYS A 61 -7.92 -5.72 4.47
CA CYS A 61 -7.95 -4.32 4.86
C CYS A 61 -7.02 -3.47 4.00
N ALA A 62 -5.79 -3.95 3.76
CA ALA A 62 -4.81 -3.26 2.92
C ALA A 62 -5.26 -3.12 1.47
N LEU A 63 -5.95 -4.14 0.92
CA LEU A 63 -6.51 -4.12 -0.42
C LEU A 63 -7.55 -3.01 -0.57
N VAL A 64 -8.52 -2.95 0.35
CA VAL A 64 -9.54 -1.90 0.36
C VAL A 64 -8.90 -0.52 0.50
N GLY A 65 -7.93 -0.38 1.41
CA GLY A 65 -7.17 0.85 1.60
C GLY A 65 -6.44 1.30 0.33
N CYS A 66 -5.79 0.39 -0.39
CA CYS A 66 -5.10 0.71 -1.65
C CYS A 66 -6.08 1.19 -2.72
N ILE A 67 -7.26 0.57 -2.86
CA ILE A 67 -8.27 0.97 -3.85
C ILE A 67 -8.77 2.39 -3.58
N VAL A 68 -9.09 2.70 -2.32
CA VAL A 68 -9.53 4.05 -1.93
C VAL A 68 -8.40 5.07 -2.16
N ALA A 69 -7.17 4.71 -1.82
CA ALA A 69 -6.01 5.57 -2.01
C ALA A 69 -5.73 5.88 -3.49
N VAL A 70 -5.93 4.94 -4.41
CA VAL A 70 -5.82 5.22 -5.86
C VAL A 70 -6.80 6.31 -6.28
N GLY A 71 -8.07 6.21 -5.85
CA GLY A 71 -9.08 7.22 -6.14
C GLY A 71 -8.72 8.60 -5.58
N ALA A 72 -8.23 8.66 -4.34
CA ALA A 72 -7.78 9.90 -3.72
C ALA A 72 -6.57 10.53 -4.43
N VAL A 73 -5.57 9.72 -4.79
CA VAL A 73 -4.36 10.19 -5.50
C VAL A 73 -4.72 10.73 -6.89
N LEU A 74 -5.56 10.02 -7.63
CA LEU A 74 -5.99 10.47 -8.96
C LEU A 74 -6.91 11.70 -8.91
N GLY A 75 -7.74 11.82 -7.85
CA GLY A 75 -8.52 13.03 -7.60
C GLY A 75 -7.66 14.27 -7.29
N GLY A 76 -6.39 14.08 -6.91
CA GLY A 76 -5.41 15.14 -6.71
C GLY A 76 -4.80 15.69 -8.01
N VAL A 77 -5.03 15.06 -9.16
CA VAL A 77 -4.45 15.50 -10.43
C VAL A 77 -5.05 16.84 -10.86
N GLY A 78 -4.19 17.85 -11.04
CA GLY A 78 -4.60 19.22 -11.41
C GLY A 78 -4.93 20.12 -10.22
N VAL A 79 -4.93 19.60 -8.99
CA VAL A 79 -5.16 20.39 -7.75
C VAL A 79 -4.01 20.27 -6.75
N SER A 80 -3.22 19.20 -6.78
CA SER A 80 -2.08 19.03 -5.88
C SER A 80 -0.86 19.83 -6.30
N ALA A 81 0.01 20.17 -5.34
CA ALA A 81 1.33 20.74 -5.59
C ALA A 81 2.33 19.73 -6.23
N LEU A 82 2.02 18.44 -6.22
CA LEU A 82 2.83 17.42 -6.88
C LEU A 82 2.62 17.42 -8.39
N PRO A 83 3.68 17.17 -9.19
CA PRO A 83 3.54 17.01 -10.63
C PRO A 83 2.65 15.80 -10.94
N ALA A 84 1.82 15.92 -11.98
CA ALA A 84 0.88 14.88 -12.37
C ALA A 84 1.55 13.51 -12.60
N SER A 85 2.77 13.50 -13.16
CA SER A 85 3.56 12.28 -13.34
C SER A 85 3.86 11.55 -12.02
N ALA A 86 4.12 12.27 -10.93
CA ALA A 86 4.34 11.68 -9.61
C ALA A 86 3.06 11.09 -9.03
N LEU A 87 1.92 11.76 -9.23
CA LEU A 87 0.60 11.22 -8.83
C LEU A 87 0.25 9.96 -9.61
N TYR A 88 0.50 9.94 -10.93
CA TYR A 88 0.31 8.74 -11.75
C TYR A 88 1.23 7.60 -11.32
N ALA A 89 2.49 7.89 -10.98
CA ALA A 89 3.42 6.88 -10.47
C ALA A 89 2.96 6.29 -9.12
N LEU A 90 2.48 7.14 -8.20
CA LEU A 90 1.91 6.71 -6.92
C LEU A 90 0.64 5.86 -7.13
N ALA A 91 -0.26 6.31 -8.00
CA ALA A 91 -1.46 5.56 -8.34
C ALA A 91 -1.13 4.19 -8.96
N ALA A 92 -0.13 4.13 -9.85
CA ALA A 92 0.33 2.88 -10.44
C ALA A 92 0.93 1.93 -9.38
N LEU A 93 1.70 2.44 -8.42
CA LEU A 93 2.27 1.65 -7.33
C LEU A 93 1.18 1.09 -6.40
N LEU A 94 0.18 1.91 -6.06
CA LEU A 94 -0.98 1.47 -5.28
C LEU A 94 -1.81 0.44 -6.04
N ALA A 95 -2.06 0.64 -7.33
CA ALA A 95 -2.78 -0.31 -8.17
C ALA A 95 -2.05 -1.64 -8.31
N LEU A 96 -0.72 -1.62 -8.46
CA LEU A 96 0.11 -2.82 -8.51
C LEU A 96 0.10 -3.57 -7.17
N THR A 97 0.13 -2.83 -6.06
CA THR A 97 -0.01 -3.39 -4.71
C THR A 97 -1.38 -4.04 -4.53
N ALA A 98 -2.47 -3.36 -4.90
CA ALA A 98 -3.82 -3.89 -4.86
C ALA A 98 -3.99 -5.16 -5.73
N ALA A 99 -3.48 -5.14 -6.96
CA ALA A 99 -3.52 -6.30 -7.86
C ALA A 99 -2.76 -7.50 -7.26
N SER A 100 -1.59 -7.25 -6.67
CA SER A 100 -0.81 -8.30 -6.00
C SER A 100 -1.56 -8.87 -4.78
N LEU A 101 -2.16 -8.02 -3.95
CA LEU A 101 -2.98 -8.44 -2.81
C LEU A 101 -4.19 -9.25 -3.27
N PHE A 102 -4.94 -8.77 -4.27
CA PHE A 102 -6.07 -9.49 -4.83
C PHE A 102 -5.66 -10.89 -5.31
N ALA A 103 -4.62 -10.99 -6.15
CA ALA A 103 -4.14 -12.27 -6.67
C ALA A 103 -3.66 -13.24 -5.57
N THR A 104 -3.14 -12.72 -4.45
CA THR A 104 -2.72 -13.55 -3.33
C THR A 104 -3.84 -13.98 -2.40
N LEU A 105 -4.80 -13.08 -2.13
CA LEU A 105 -5.88 -13.32 -1.20
C LEU A 105 -6.96 -14.24 -1.78
N TRP A 106 -7.20 -14.15 -3.09
CA TRP A 106 -8.14 -15.03 -3.81
C TRP A 106 -7.61 -16.42 -4.14
N LYS A 107 -6.32 -16.70 -3.93
CA LYS A 107 -5.82 -18.08 -4.06
C LYS A 107 -6.34 -18.94 -2.90
N PRO A 108 -6.94 -20.12 -3.16
CA PRO A 108 -7.34 -21.05 -2.12
C PRO A 108 -6.17 -21.37 -1.19
N ARG A 109 -6.44 -21.49 0.11
CA ARG A 109 -5.45 -22.00 1.06
C ARG A 109 -5.18 -23.46 0.66
N PRO A 110 -3.92 -23.91 0.52
CA PRO A 110 -3.64 -25.29 0.10
C PRO A 110 -4.27 -26.33 1.03
N ASP A 111 -4.43 -25.98 2.31
CA ASP A 111 -5.07 -26.75 3.38
C ASP A 111 -6.61 -26.83 3.25
N ALA A 112 -7.23 -26.12 2.30
CA ALA A 112 -8.67 -26.17 2.05
C ALA A 112 -9.05 -27.17 0.94
N LEU A 113 -8.07 -27.88 0.36
CA LEU A 113 -8.24 -28.89 -0.69
C LEU A 113 -7.83 -30.30 -0.24
N SER A 114 -7.58 -30.49 1.07
CA SER A 114 -7.28 -31.78 1.70
C SER A 114 -8.48 -32.33 2.45
#